data_AF-A0A922T2I7-F1
#
_entry.id   AF-A0A922T2I7-F1
#
_cell.length_a   1.000
_cell.length_b   1.000
_cell.length_c   1.000
_cell.angle_alpha   90.00
_cell.angle_beta   90.00
_cell.angle_gamma   90.00
#
_symmetry.space_group_name_H-M   'P 1'
#
loop_
_entity.id
_entity.type
_entity.pdbx_description
1 polymer ?
#
loop_
_entity_poly.entity_id
_entity_poly.type
_entity_poly.pdbx_seq_one_letter_code
_entity_poly.pdbx_strand_id
1 'polypeptide(L)'
;MGNAVSTLNHIDRAGPEYQRLFPPILQTQNKHLHKEGPLALYESAFIISFQGLFLQLLFWGIYSGLVGFSMKRMMDLHYLSVTFAMTFLLLTIHFLSDLELNTSKLLFFSQHVGIEFLIAIRVLMPPSIVRQWTGLIFFVVWLLVVGSTCVIVSNHAVYFAIGMASLSDILISVSGLVLMVRKLRQRHASQLAGHKLTVEAISGLGYLIHGLSALSNTVAVVLLLKTQDPPSHFGITWTSIAMAGLLAVGLQLPVAGMYFDNISCCITRRRKTFQGDIDWEDTMDQEEMVLIKRQADFKRVDSSKSSGPPLDIHAIYHIPHRDLSSHAY
;
A
#
# COMPACT_ATOMS: atom_id res chain seq x y z
N MET A 1 23.87 5.72 13.40
CA MET A 1 24.39 4.31 13.27
C MET A 1 25.92 4.19 13.46
N GLY A 2 26.57 5.05 14.25
CA GLY A 2 28.01 4.94 14.52
C GLY A 2 28.42 3.83 15.51
N ASN A 3 27.46 3.21 16.21
CA ASN A 3 27.76 2.36 17.37
C ASN A 3 28.05 0.88 17.03
N ALA A 4 27.43 0.25 16.02
CA ALA A 4 27.72 -1.16 15.75
C ALA A 4 29.16 -1.36 15.20
N VAL A 5 29.63 -0.42 14.37
CA VAL A 5 30.99 -0.40 13.83
C VAL A 5 32.00 0.01 14.91
N SER A 6 31.66 0.93 15.84
CA SER A 6 32.54 1.26 16.97
C SER A 6 32.65 0.12 17.99
N THR A 7 31.57 -0.63 18.24
CA THR A 7 31.57 -1.76 19.18
C THR A 7 32.42 -2.93 18.64
N LEU A 8 32.42 -3.17 17.32
CA LEU A 8 33.29 -4.16 16.68
C LEU A 8 34.76 -3.73 16.59
N ASN A 9 35.02 -2.42 16.58
CA ASN A 9 36.40 -1.88 16.63
C ASN A 9 37.06 -2.02 18.01
N HIS A 10 36.30 -2.35 19.06
CA HIS A 10 36.82 -2.62 20.41
C HIS A 10 37.19 -4.09 20.64
N ILE A 11 36.93 -4.98 19.68
CA ILE A 11 37.39 -6.37 19.79
C ILE A 11 38.90 -6.39 19.59
N ASP A 12 39.62 -6.87 20.61
CA ASP A 12 41.06 -7.05 20.56
C ASP A 12 41.40 -8.00 19.40
N ARG A 13 42.07 -7.46 18.37
CA ARG A 13 42.42 -8.17 17.13
C ARG A 13 43.41 -9.30 17.36
N ALA A 14 44.07 -9.34 18.52
CA ALA A 14 44.94 -10.43 18.95
C ALA A 14 44.21 -11.44 19.87
N GLY A 15 42.97 -11.15 20.27
CA GLY A 15 42.22 -11.95 21.21
C GLY A 15 41.71 -13.27 20.61
N PRO A 16 41.50 -14.30 21.46
CA PRO A 16 40.99 -15.60 21.02
C PRO A 16 39.57 -15.51 20.44
N GLU A 17 38.77 -14.51 20.84
CA GLU A 17 37.44 -14.26 20.30
C GLU A 17 37.46 -13.77 18.85
N TYR A 18 38.43 -12.91 18.50
CA TYR A 18 38.64 -12.45 17.13
C TYR A 18 39.04 -13.60 16.21
N GLN A 19 39.98 -14.44 16.65
CA GLN A 19 40.45 -15.60 15.88
C GLN A 19 39.38 -16.70 15.75
N ARG A 20 38.41 -16.74 16.67
CA ARG A 20 37.26 -17.65 16.61
C ARG A 20 36.18 -17.18 15.64
N LEU A 21 35.94 -15.87 15.56
CA LEU A 21 34.99 -15.24 14.64
C LEU A 21 35.53 -15.10 13.22
N PHE A 22 36.84 -14.87 13.10
CA PHE A 22 37.58 -14.74 11.85
C PHE A 22 38.74 -15.73 11.86
N PRO A 23 38.49 -17.03 11.61
CA PRO A 23 39.58 -17.98 11.42
C PRO A 23 40.53 -17.44 10.35
N PRO A 24 41.85 -17.68 10.45
CA PRO A 24 42.82 -17.14 9.49
C PRO A 24 42.51 -17.67 8.09
N ILE A 25 41.78 -16.89 7.29
CA ILE A 25 41.45 -17.21 5.91
C ILE A 25 42.43 -16.46 5.00
N LEU A 26 43.22 -17.28 4.30
CA LEU A 26 43.98 -17.07 3.06
C LEU A 26 44.96 -15.89 3.00
N GLN A 27 46.22 -16.23 2.70
CA GLN A 27 47.28 -15.27 2.33
C GLN A 27 46.75 -14.28 1.27
N THR A 28 46.37 -13.08 1.71
CA THR A 28 45.95 -11.98 0.83
C THR A 28 47.15 -11.09 0.56
N GLN A 29 47.39 -10.69 -0.69
CA GLN A 29 48.43 -9.69 -1.01
C GLN A 29 47.91 -8.24 -0.92
N ASN A 30 46.64 -8.06 -0.54
CA ASN A 30 46.03 -6.75 -0.47
C ASN A 30 46.47 -6.02 0.81
N LYS A 31 47.23 -4.93 0.63
CA LYS A 31 47.82 -4.12 1.71
C LYS A 31 46.78 -3.49 2.64
N HIS A 32 45.56 -3.20 2.15
CA HIS A 32 44.49 -2.64 2.99
C HIS A 32 43.93 -3.70 3.94
N LEU A 33 43.74 -4.92 3.45
CA LEU A 33 43.29 -6.06 4.26
C LEU A 33 44.31 -6.51 5.31
N HIS A 34 45.60 -6.35 5.01
CA HIS A 34 46.66 -6.57 6.00
C HIS A 34 46.64 -5.55 7.14
N LYS A 35 46.28 -4.29 6.85
CA LYS A 35 46.31 -3.19 7.82
C LYS A 35 45.05 -3.14 8.70
N GLU A 36 43.90 -3.40 8.10
CA GLU A 36 42.59 -3.24 8.76
C GLU A 36 41.93 -4.59 9.11
N GLY A 37 42.51 -5.70 8.68
CA GLY A 37 42.01 -7.06 8.93
C GLY A 37 40.89 -7.47 7.96
N PRO A 38 40.33 -8.69 8.08
CA PRO A 38 39.22 -9.19 7.25
C PRO A 38 37.98 -8.28 7.28
N LEU A 39 37.80 -7.51 8.36
CA LEU A 39 36.72 -6.53 8.51
C LEU A 39 36.80 -5.38 7.50
N ALA A 40 37.97 -5.10 6.93
CA ALA A 40 38.15 -4.10 5.88
C ALA A 40 37.43 -4.43 4.57
N LEU A 41 37.04 -5.71 4.36
CA LEU A 41 36.14 -6.10 3.27
C LEU A 41 34.75 -5.50 3.42
N TYR A 42 34.33 -5.21 4.65
CA TYR A 42 33.02 -4.64 4.96
C TYR A 42 33.12 -3.13 5.07
N GLU A 43 33.44 -2.49 3.94
CA GLU A 43 33.40 -1.03 3.80
C GLU A 43 32.01 -0.51 4.26
N SER A 44 31.98 0.65 4.93
CA SER A 44 30.74 1.23 5.46
C SER A 44 29.67 1.38 4.37
N ALA A 45 30.07 1.77 3.15
CA ALA A 45 29.19 1.84 2.00
C ALA A 45 28.58 0.48 1.62
N PHE A 46 29.35 -0.61 1.68
CA PHE A 46 28.86 -1.96 1.43
C PHE A 46 27.85 -2.40 2.49
N ILE A 47 28.17 -2.23 3.78
CA ILE A 47 27.27 -2.59 4.88
C ILE A 47 25.95 -1.82 4.80
N ILE A 48 26.01 -0.50 4.57
CA ILE A 48 24.83 0.36 4.48
C ILE A 48 23.98 0.00 3.25
N SER A 49 24.62 -0.29 2.11
CA SER A 49 23.92 -0.72 0.89
C SER A 49 23.23 -2.07 1.10
N PHE A 50 23.93 -3.04 1.70
CA PHE A 50 23.38 -4.36 2.00
C PHE A 50 22.21 -4.27 2.96
N GLN A 51 22.34 -3.48 4.03
CA GLN A 51 21.24 -3.21 4.95
C GLN A 51 20.05 -2.55 4.24
N GLY A 52 20.30 -1.60 3.34
CA GLY A 52 19.27 -0.94 2.56
C GLY A 52 18.49 -1.93 1.69
N LEU A 53 19.20 -2.75 0.92
CA LEU A 53 18.59 -3.78 0.08
C LEU A 53 17.83 -4.81 0.92
N PHE A 54 18.37 -5.22 2.06
CA PHE A 54 17.70 -6.15 2.98
C PHE A 54 16.41 -5.55 3.55
N LEU A 55 16.41 -4.28 3.97
CA LEU A 55 15.22 -3.59 4.44
C LEU A 55 14.15 -3.47 3.36
N GLN A 56 14.54 -3.20 2.11
CA GLN A 56 13.62 -3.21 0.97
C GLN A 56 13.02 -4.60 0.76
N LEU A 57 13.85 -5.64 0.72
CA LEU A 57 13.39 -7.02 0.55
C LEU A 57 12.42 -7.43 1.67
N LEU A 58 12.76 -7.10 2.92
CA LEU A 58 11.94 -7.43 4.08
C LEU A 58 10.58 -6.71 4.02
N PHE A 59 10.58 -5.41 3.74
CA PHE A 59 9.34 -4.63 3.65
C PHE A 59 8.41 -5.16 2.56
N TRP A 60 8.93 -5.31 1.33
CA TRP A 60 8.13 -5.79 0.21
C TRP A 60 7.77 -7.27 0.35
N GLY A 61 8.58 -8.06 1.05
CA GLY A 61 8.27 -9.44 1.44
C GLY A 61 7.11 -9.53 2.44
N ILE A 62 7.12 -8.71 3.50
CA ILE A 62 6.03 -8.62 4.47
C ILE A 62 4.76 -8.14 3.77
N TYR A 63 4.84 -7.09 2.95
CA TYR A 63 3.72 -6.60 2.16
C TYR A 63 3.13 -7.70 1.28
N SER A 64 3.98 -8.43 0.54
CA SER A 64 3.58 -9.58 -0.27
C SER A 64 2.91 -10.69 0.56
N GLY A 65 3.40 -10.94 1.78
CA GLY A 65 2.78 -11.87 2.72
C GLY A 65 1.39 -11.42 3.18
N LEU A 66 1.22 -10.14 3.54
CA LEU A 66 -0.05 -9.56 4.00
C LEU A 66 -1.14 -9.63 2.93
N VAL A 67 -0.77 -9.47 1.66
CA VAL A 67 -1.68 -9.63 0.52
C VAL A 67 -1.82 -11.09 0.05
N GLY A 68 -1.21 -12.04 0.76
CA GLY A 68 -1.27 -13.48 0.45
C GLY A 68 -0.63 -13.85 -0.89
N PHE A 69 0.43 -13.14 -1.29
CA PHE A 69 1.13 -13.28 -2.57
C PHE A 69 0.22 -13.15 -3.81
N SER A 70 -0.96 -12.55 -3.64
CA SER A 70 -1.88 -12.32 -4.74
C SER A 70 -1.55 -11.00 -5.43
N MET A 71 -1.08 -11.08 -6.68
CA MET A 71 -0.84 -9.91 -7.52
C MET A 71 -2.08 -9.01 -7.59
N LYS A 72 -3.27 -9.60 -7.67
CA LYS A 72 -4.54 -8.85 -7.67
C LYS A 72 -4.78 -8.06 -6.39
N ARG A 73 -4.33 -8.55 -5.23
CA ARG A 73 -4.48 -7.85 -3.94
C ARG A 73 -3.39 -6.79 -3.71
N MET A 74 -2.24 -6.91 -4.37
CA MET A 74 -1.16 -5.92 -4.32
C MET A 74 -1.55 -4.55 -4.89
N MET A 75 -2.52 -4.50 -5.80
CA MET A 75 -3.03 -3.25 -6.37
C MET A 75 -4.46 -2.93 -5.90
N ASP A 76 -4.92 -3.61 -4.86
CA ASP A 76 -6.21 -3.29 -4.25
C ASP A 76 -6.06 -2.03 -3.38
N LEU A 77 -6.95 -1.06 -3.62
CA LEU A 77 -6.86 0.24 -2.98
C LEU A 77 -6.93 0.11 -1.46
N HIS A 78 -7.74 -0.80 -0.91
CA HIS A 78 -7.89 -0.91 0.54
C HIS A 78 -6.60 -1.44 1.21
N TYR A 79 -5.94 -2.41 0.57
CA TYR A 79 -4.65 -2.94 1.04
C TYR A 79 -3.57 -1.86 0.97
N LEU A 80 -3.56 -1.08 -0.11
CA LEU A 80 -2.65 0.04 -0.26
C LEU A 80 -2.92 1.15 0.77
N SER A 81 -4.19 1.50 1.06
CA SER A 81 -4.57 2.48 2.08
C SER A 81 -4.12 2.07 3.48
N VAL A 82 -4.31 0.80 3.85
CA VAL A 82 -3.85 0.27 5.15
C VAL A 82 -2.33 0.31 5.22
N THR A 83 -1.64 -0.10 4.15
CA THR A 83 -0.17 -0.08 4.10
C THR A 83 0.37 1.34 4.17
N PHE A 84 -0.28 2.29 3.50
CA PHE A 84 0.02 3.71 3.60
C PHE A 84 -0.11 4.23 5.03
N ALA A 85 -1.22 3.92 5.71
CA ALA A 85 -1.43 4.32 7.10
C ALA A 85 -0.36 3.72 8.04
N MET A 86 -0.08 2.42 7.89
CA MET A 86 0.91 1.72 8.70
C MET A 86 2.32 2.24 8.49
N THR A 87 2.72 2.47 7.24
CA THR A 87 4.03 3.05 6.93
C THR A 87 4.16 4.47 7.48
N PHE A 88 3.11 5.30 7.42
CA PHE A 88 3.16 6.62 8.04
C PHE A 88 3.32 6.56 9.57
N LEU A 89 2.55 5.69 10.24
CA LEU A 89 2.63 5.51 11.70
C LEU A 89 4.01 5.00 12.13
N LEU A 90 4.51 3.97 11.45
CA LEU A 90 5.84 3.41 11.73
C LEU A 90 6.95 4.42 11.45
N LEU A 91 6.82 5.25 10.41
CA LEU A 91 7.77 6.30 10.09
C LEU A 91 7.80 7.34 11.21
N THR A 92 6.62 7.76 11.68
CA THR A 92 6.47 8.71 12.79
C THR A 92 7.08 8.15 14.08
N ILE A 93 6.79 6.89 14.43
CA ILE A 93 7.38 6.23 15.61
C ILE A 93 8.91 6.15 15.48
N HIS A 94 9.42 5.78 14.30
CA HIS A 94 10.85 5.67 14.05
C HIS A 94 11.55 7.04 14.16
N PHE A 95 10.91 8.12 13.72
CA PHE A 95 11.38 9.50 13.90
C PHE A 95 11.31 10.00 15.34
N LEU A 96 10.34 9.55 16.14
CA LEU A 96 10.23 9.92 17.56
C LEU A 96 11.18 9.13 18.46
N SER A 97 11.54 7.91 18.06
CA SER A 97 12.41 7.02 18.86
C SER A 97 13.88 7.45 18.84
N ASP A 98 14.29 8.15 17.79
CA ASP A 98 15.64 8.68 17.60
C ASP A 98 15.49 9.93 16.75
N LEU A 99 16.12 11.05 17.12
CA LEU A 99 15.99 12.31 16.38
C LEU A 99 17.06 12.44 15.27
N GLU A 100 18.04 11.54 15.20
CA GLU A 100 19.07 11.58 14.17
C GLU A 100 18.52 11.19 12.79
N LEU A 101 18.78 11.98 11.75
CA LEU A 101 18.39 11.62 10.39
C LEU A 101 19.33 10.53 9.83
N ASN A 102 19.06 9.28 10.20
CA ASN A 102 19.86 8.11 9.83
C ASN A 102 19.39 7.49 8.50
N THR A 103 20.28 6.75 7.82
CA THR A 103 19.98 6.08 6.54
C THR A 103 18.76 5.16 6.62
N SER A 104 18.54 4.48 7.75
CA SER A 104 17.35 3.65 7.97
C SER A 104 16.03 4.41 7.84
N LYS A 105 15.98 5.69 8.25
CA LYS A 105 14.78 6.54 8.16
C LYS A 105 14.55 7.00 6.73
N LEU A 106 15.62 7.35 6.02
CA LEU A 106 15.55 7.69 4.59
C LEU A 106 15.09 6.50 3.74
N LEU A 107 15.51 5.29 4.10
CA LEU A 107 15.06 4.06 3.44
C LEU A 107 13.60 3.76 3.75
N PHE A 108 13.17 3.89 4.99
CA PHE A 108 11.77 3.71 5.36
C PHE A 108 10.86 4.77 4.71
N PHE A 109 11.37 6.00 4.57
CA PHE A 109 10.72 7.05 3.80
C PHE A 109 10.55 6.66 2.32
N SER A 110 11.57 6.10 1.68
CA SER A 110 11.46 5.62 0.29
C SER A 110 10.42 4.52 0.12
N GLN A 111 10.22 3.67 1.13
CA GLN A 111 9.18 2.63 1.14
C GLN A 111 7.79 3.25 1.20
N HIS A 112 7.59 4.26 2.07
CA HIS A 112 6.34 5.01 2.17
C HIS A 112 5.98 5.67 0.83
N VAL A 113 6.95 6.37 0.22
CA VAL A 113 6.81 6.98 -1.11
C VAL A 113 6.49 5.92 -2.19
N GLY A 114 7.08 4.73 -2.11
CA GLY A 114 6.75 3.61 -2.99
C GLY A 114 5.26 3.21 -2.93
N ILE A 115 4.67 3.18 -1.73
CA ILE A 115 3.24 2.88 -1.56
C ILE A 115 2.37 3.99 -2.13
N GLU A 116 2.74 5.25 -1.94
CA GLU A 116 2.04 6.40 -2.51
C GLU A 116 2.02 6.35 -4.05
N PHE A 117 3.12 5.97 -4.70
CA PHE A 117 3.12 5.75 -6.15
C PHE A 117 2.19 4.62 -6.57
N LEU A 118 2.13 3.50 -5.84
CA LEU A 118 1.20 2.42 -6.13
C LEU A 118 -0.26 2.90 -6.01
N ILE A 119 -0.58 3.70 -4.98
CA ILE A 119 -1.90 4.34 -4.84
C ILE A 119 -2.18 5.25 -6.03
N ALA A 120 -1.22 6.11 -6.40
CA ALA A 120 -1.38 7.03 -7.51
C ALA A 120 -1.63 6.32 -8.83
N ILE A 121 -0.85 5.29 -9.14
CA ILE A 121 -1.04 4.46 -10.33
C ILE A 121 -2.42 3.81 -10.28
N ARG A 122 -2.79 3.24 -9.14
CA ARG A 122 -4.08 2.56 -8.96
C ARG A 122 -5.29 3.48 -9.15
N VAL A 123 -5.18 4.73 -8.72
CA VAL A 123 -6.26 5.71 -8.78
C VAL A 123 -6.30 6.43 -10.12
N LEU A 124 -5.15 6.84 -10.65
CA LEU A 124 -5.06 7.73 -11.82
C LEU A 124 -5.07 6.98 -13.15
N MET A 125 -4.56 5.75 -13.20
CA MET A 125 -4.55 4.98 -14.44
C MET A 125 -5.90 4.29 -14.70
N PRO A 126 -6.23 4.01 -15.97
CA PRO A 126 -7.39 3.20 -16.33
C PRO A 126 -7.36 1.83 -15.64
N PRO A 127 -8.47 1.36 -15.03
CA PRO A 127 -8.51 0.08 -14.31
C PRO A 127 -8.11 -1.12 -15.17
N SER A 128 -8.44 -1.10 -16.46
CA SER A 128 -8.08 -2.14 -17.43
C SER A 128 -6.56 -2.31 -17.57
N ILE A 129 -5.82 -1.19 -17.65
CA ILE A 129 -4.36 -1.19 -17.73
C ILE A 129 -3.76 -1.71 -16.43
N VAL A 130 -4.23 -1.19 -15.29
CA VAL A 130 -3.73 -1.61 -13.97
C VAL A 130 -3.92 -3.11 -13.78
N ARG A 131 -5.08 -3.66 -14.15
CA ARG A 131 -5.39 -5.09 -14.06
C ARG A 131 -4.47 -5.94 -14.94
N GLN A 132 -4.29 -5.55 -16.20
CA GLN A 132 -3.47 -6.32 -17.14
C GLN A 132 -1.99 -6.33 -16.74
N TRP A 133 -1.49 -5.21 -16.22
CA TRP A 133 -0.06 -5.00 -15.98
C TRP A 133 0.31 -4.97 -14.50
N THR A 134 -0.55 -5.48 -13.60
CA THR A 134 -0.35 -5.38 -12.14
C THR A 134 1.06 -5.84 -11.71
N GLY A 135 1.50 -7.01 -12.18
CA GLY A 135 2.83 -7.53 -11.84
C GLY A 135 3.97 -6.66 -12.36
N LEU A 136 3.85 -6.13 -13.58
CA LEU A 136 4.86 -5.24 -14.17
C LEU A 136 4.90 -3.88 -13.44
N ILE A 137 3.75 -3.30 -13.14
CA ILE A 137 3.63 -2.05 -12.38
C ILE A 137 4.33 -2.19 -11.03
N PHE A 138 4.01 -3.25 -10.30
CA PHE A 138 4.64 -3.54 -9.01
C PHE A 138 6.15 -3.71 -9.16
N PHE A 139 6.60 -4.50 -10.15
CA PHE A 139 8.02 -4.72 -10.40
C PHE A 139 8.76 -3.42 -10.74
N VAL A 140 8.19 -2.55 -11.57
CA VAL A 140 8.80 -1.26 -11.93
C VAL A 140 8.89 -0.34 -10.72
N VAL A 141 7.81 -0.21 -9.93
CA VAL A 141 7.84 0.62 -8.72
C VAL A 141 8.85 0.07 -7.71
N TRP A 142 8.88 -1.24 -7.51
CA TRP A 142 9.86 -1.91 -6.67
C TRP A 142 11.29 -1.62 -7.15
N LEU A 143 11.56 -1.75 -8.45
CA LEU A 143 12.87 -1.48 -9.04
C LEU A 143 13.28 -0.01 -8.85
N LEU A 144 12.34 0.93 -8.98
CA LEU A 144 12.59 2.36 -8.73
C LEU A 144 12.91 2.63 -7.26
N VAL A 145 12.20 2.01 -6.32
CA VAL A 145 12.46 2.15 -4.88
C VAL A 145 13.81 1.52 -4.49
N VAL A 146 14.12 0.34 -5.02
CA VAL A 146 15.44 -0.29 -4.83
C VAL A 146 16.56 0.53 -5.48
N GLY A 147 16.36 1.02 -6.70
CA GLY A 147 17.32 1.92 -7.36
C GLY A 147 17.54 3.22 -6.57
N SER A 148 16.48 3.80 -6.02
CA SER A 148 16.57 4.98 -5.16
C SER A 148 17.39 4.73 -3.89
N THR A 149 17.30 3.51 -3.33
CA THR A 149 18.10 3.10 -2.17
C THR A 149 19.60 3.18 -2.49
N CYS A 150 20.02 2.69 -3.66
CA CYS A 150 21.42 2.79 -4.08
C CYS A 150 21.88 4.25 -4.19
N VAL A 151 21.05 5.15 -4.74
CA VAL A 151 21.37 6.59 -4.88
C VAL A 151 21.45 7.30 -3.52
N ILE A 152 20.50 7.01 -2.62
CA ILE A 152 20.45 7.59 -1.28
C ILE A 152 21.70 7.19 -0.48
N VAL A 153 22.10 5.92 -0.58
CA VAL A 153 23.27 5.38 0.14
C VAL A 153 24.59 5.86 -0.46
N SER A 154 24.70 5.94 -1.79
CA SER A 154 25.97 6.25 -2.45
C SER A 154 26.37 7.73 -2.41
N ASN A 155 25.41 8.65 -2.30
CA ASN A 155 25.68 10.08 -2.50
C ASN A 155 24.97 11.02 -1.52
N HIS A 156 24.38 10.49 -0.43
CA HIS A 156 23.59 11.27 0.54
C HIS A 156 22.62 12.27 -0.16
N ALA A 157 21.96 11.83 -1.24
CA ALA A 157 21.27 12.72 -2.17
C ALA A 157 19.93 13.22 -1.59
N VAL A 158 20.01 14.11 -0.61
CA VAL A 158 18.86 14.77 0.03
C VAL A 158 17.95 15.42 -1.01
N TYR A 159 18.50 16.02 -2.07
CA TYR A 159 17.72 16.61 -3.16
C TYR A 159 16.93 15.58 -3.98
N PHE A 160 17.46 14.38 -4.17
CA PHE A 160 16.74 13.29 -4.83
C PHE A 160 15.55 12.84 -3.97
N ALA A 161 15.80 12.65 -2.66
CA ALA A 161 14.74 12.29 -1.71
C ALA A 161 13.64 13.36 -1.62
N ILE A 162 14.01 14.64 -1.62
CA ILE A 162 13.07 15.77 -1.66
C ILE A 162 12.26 15.74 -2.96
N GLY A 163 12.90 15.63 -4.12
CA GLY A 163 12.18 15.62 -5.40
C GLY A 163 11.18 14.46 -5.52
N MET A 164 11.57 13.28 -5.03
CA MET A 164 10.68 12.11 -4.97
C MET A 164 9.51 12.33 -4.00
N ALA A 165 9.78 12.90 -2.82
CA ALA A 165 8.74 13.26 -1.85
C ALA A 165 7.72 14.22 -2.47
N SER A 166 8.18 15.32 -3.07
CA SER A 166 7.30 16.32 -3.67
C SER A 166 6.42 15.72 -4.77
N LEU A 167 7.00 14.90 -5.64
CA LEU A 167 6.25 14.25 -6.71
C LEU A 167 5.16 13.33 -6.12
N SER A 168 5.52 12.56 -5.10
CA SER A 168 4.60 11.65 -4.42
C SER A 168 3.46 12.41 -3.72
N ASP A 169 3.77 13.49 -3.01
CA ASP A 169 2.82 14.36 -2.31
C ASP A 169 1.79 15.00 -3.27
N ILE A 170 2.24 15.40 -4.46
CA ILE A 170 1.34 15.89 -5.53
C ILE A 170 0.43 14.75 -5.99
N LEU A 171 1.00 13.61 -6.34
CA LEU A 171 0.26 12.49 -6.90
C LEU A 171 -0.78 11.93 -5.93
N ILE A 172 -0.44 11.78 -4.65
CA ILE A 172 -1.37 11.31 -3.62
C ILE A 172 -2.48 12.34 -3.39
N SER A 173 -2.16 13.64 -3.45
CA SER A 173 -3.17 14.71 -3.36
C SER A 173 -4.15 14.67 -4.53
N VAL A 174 -3.66 14.56 -5.77
CA VAL A 174 -4.51 14.43 -6.96
C VAL A 174 -5.35 13.16 -6.89
N SER A 175 -4.77 12.06 -6.41
CA SER A 175 -5.49 10.79 -6.21
C SER A 175 -6.64 10.96 -5.21
N GLY A 176 -6.39 11.67 -4.11
CA GLY A 176 -7.41 12.01 -3.12
C GLY A 176 -8.58 12.78 -3.73
N LEU A 177 -8.29 13.81 -4.51
CA LEU A 177 -9.30 14.59 -5.21
C LEU A 177 -10.11 13.74 -6.20
N VAL A 178 -9.45 12.86 -6.96
CA VAL A 178 -10.11 11.96 -7.92
C VAL A 178 -11.10 11.03 -7.22
N LEU A 179 -10.75 10.44 -6.08
CA LEU A 179 -11.64 9.58 -5.31
C LEU A 179 -12.87 10.34 -4.79
N MET A 180 -12.67 11.56 -4.29
CA MET A 180 -13.78 12.43 -3.85
C MET A 180 -14.70 12.79 -5.02
N VAL A 181 -14.15 13.15 -6.18
CA VAL A 181 -14.93 13.47 -7.39
C VAL A 181 -15.71 12.26 -7.91
N ARG A 182 -15.15 11.04 -7.84
CA ARG A 182 -15.85 9.81 -8.22
C ARG A 182 -17.14 9.63 -7.42
N LYS A 183 -17.08 9.84 -6.10
CA LYS A 183 -18.28 9.78 -5.24
C LYS A 183 -19.32 10.83 -5.63
N LEU A 184 -18.90 12.06 -5.93
CA LEU A 184 -19.81 13.15 -6.32
C LEU A 184 -20.51 12.88 -7.66
N ARG A 185 -19.84 12.20 -8.60
CA ARG A 185 -20.40 11.87 -9.92
C ARG A 185 -21.39 10.69 -9.88
N GLN A 186 -21.23 9.75 -8.96
CA GLN A 186 -22.08 8.56 -8.88
C GLN A 186 -23.25 8.73 -7.90
N ARG A 187 -24.23 9.58 -8.27
CA ARG A 187 -25.42 9.88 -7.47
C ARG A 187 -26.45 8.74 -7.37
N HIS A 188 -26.40 7.76 -8.28
CA HIS A 188 -27.35 6.63 -8.35
C HIS A 188 -26.70 5.27 -8.13
N ALA A 189 -25.74 5.19 -7.20
CA ALA A 189 -25.15 3.92 -6.81
C ALA A 189 -26.12 3.12 -5.93
N SER A 190 -26.09 1.78 -6.04
CA SER A 190 -26.76 0.90 -5.09
C SER A 190 -26.28 1.17 -3.66
N GLN A 191 -27.05 0.80 -2.63
CA GLN A 191 -26.71 1.10 -1.22
C GLN A 191 -25.29 0.63 -0.84
N LEU A 192 -24.89 -0.55 -1.34
CA LEU A 192 -23.58 -1.14 -1.08
C LEU A 192 -22.44 -0.46 -1.85
N ALA A 193 -22.65 -0.16 -3.14
CA ALA A 193 -21.70 0.60 -3.95
C ALA A 193 -21.54 2.04 -3.39
N GLY A 194 -22.63 2.63 -2.93
CA GLY A 194 -22.66 3.92 -2.27
C GLY A 194 -21.83 3.95 -1.00
N HIS A 195 -21.90 2.91 -0.17
CA HIS A 195 -21.07 2.79 1.04
C HIS A 195 -19.58 2.69 0.72
N LYS A 196 -19.18 1.83 -0.23
CA LYS A 196 -17.77 1.71 -0.66
C LYS A 196 -17.23 3.03 -1.23
N LEU A 197 -17.96 3.70 -2.11
CA LEU A 197 -17.56 4.99 -2.66
C LEU A 197 -17.40 6.06 -1.56
N THR A 198 -18.21 5.99 -0.49
CA THR A 198 -18.05 6.88 0.66
C THR A 198 -16.75 6.57 1.38
N VAL A 199 -16.45 5.30 1.64
CA VAL A 199 -15.19 4.88 2.28
C VAL A 199 -13.97 5.28 1.44
N GLU A 200 -14.00 5.07 0.13
CA GLU A 200 -12.95 5.53 -0.79
C GLU A 200 -12.83 7.05 -0.83
N ALA A 201 -13.94 7.80 -0.77
CA ALA A 201 -13.90 9.26 -0.72
C ALA A 201 -13.33 9.79 0.60
N ILE A 202 -13.63 9.13 1.74
CA ILE A 202 -13.04 9.47 3.04
C ILE A 202 -11.53 9.20 3.02
N SER A 203 -11.12 8.04 2.49
CA SER A 203 -9.70 7.72 2.26
C SER A 203 -9.03 8.76 1.36
N GLY A 204 -9.73 9.16 0.30
CA GLY A 204 -9.29 10.21 -0.63
C GLY A 204 -9.12 11.58 0.03
N LEU A 205 -10.00 11.94 0.96
CA LEU A 205 -9.81 13.15 1.79
C LEU A 205 -8.54 13.03 2.64
N GLY A 206 -8.27 11.85 3.20
CA GLY A 206 -7.01 11.58 3.91
C GLY A 206 -5.78 11.77 3.02
N TYR A 207 -5.79 11.21 1.80
CA TYR A 207 -4.72 11.40 0.82
C TYR A 207 -4.50 12.86 0.44
N LEU A 208 -5.58 13.61 0.26
CA LEU A 208 -5.53 15.03 -0.05
C LEU A 208 -4.91 15.84 1.10
N ILE A 209 -5.34 15.60 2.34
CA ILE A 209 -4.81 16.28 3.53
C ILE A 209 -3.32 15.96 3.68
N HIS A 210 -2.95 14.68 3.60
CA HIS A 210 -1.57 14.23 3.72
C HIS A 210 -0.67 14.92 2.68
N GLY A 211 -0.96 14.74 1.40
CA GLY A 211 -0.09 15.26 0.35
C GLY A 211 -0.02 16.79 0.36
N LEU A 212 -1.13 17.51 0.53
CA LEU A 212 -1.11 18.97 0.60
C LEU A 212 -0.30 19.49 1.80
N SER A 213 -0.41 18.83 2.95
CA SER A 213 0.36 19.21 4.13
C SER A 213 1.87 18.96 3.93
N ALA A 214 2.21 17.81 3.33
CA ALA A 214 3.58 17.38 3.10
C ALA A 214 4.30 18.20 2.01
N LEU A 215 3.58 18.81 1.05
CA LEU A 215 4.19 19.73 0.07
C LEU A 215 4.98 20.87 0.72
N SER A 216 4.50 21.39 1.86
CA SER A 216 5.20 22.44 2.61
C SER A 216 6.55 21.97 3.18
N ASN A 217 6.73 20.65 3.41
CA ASN A 217 7.98 20.06 3.87
C ASN A 217 9.09 20.28 2.84
N THR A 218 8.80 20.07 1.56
CA THR A 218 9.75 20.28 0.46
C THR A 218 10.30 21.70 0.51
N VAL A 219 9.41 22.69 0.63
CA VAL A 219 9.79 24.11 0.70
C VAL A 219 10.59 24.38 1.97
N ALA A 220 10.14 23.89 3.13
CA ALA A 220 10.82 24.09 4.40
C ALA A 220 12.23 23.48 4.43
N VAL A 221 12.41 22.27 3.89
CA VAL A 221 13.72 21.60 3.81
C VAL A 221 14.63 22.35 2.83
N VAL A 222 14.14 22.74 1.67
CA VAL A 222 14.94 23.51 0.70
C VAL A 222 15.36 24.86 1.29
N LEU A 223 14.45 25.57 1.95
CA LEU A 223 14.77 26.82 2.63
C LEU A 223 15.81 26.57 3.71
N LEU A 224 15.63 25.63 4.63
CA LEU A 224 16.60 25.34 5.68
C LEU A 224 17.99 24.94 5.15
N LEU A 225 18.06 24.25 4.01
CA LEU A 225 19.34 23.89 3.37
C LEU A 225 19.98 25.06 2.63
N LYS A 226 19.23 26.11 2.27
CA LYS A 226 19.68 27.24 1.43
C LYS A 226 19.74 28.58 2.18
N THR A 227 19.10 28.71 3.33
CA THR A 227 19.03 29.91 4.17
C THR A 227 19.66 29.62 5.55
N GLN A 228 19.85 30.67 6.35
CA GLN A 228 20.26 30.55 7.76
C GLN A 228 19.04 30.56 8.70
N ASP A 229 17.89 30.05 8.26
CA ASP A 229 16.66 30.11 9.06
C ASP A 229 16.79 29.34 10.38
N PRO A 230 16.17 29.82 11.47
CA PRO A 230 16.23 29.14 12.75
C PRO A 230 15.61 27.73 12.66
N PRO A 231 16.24 26.69 13.26
CA PRO A 231 15.72 25.32 13.27
C PRO A 231 14.30 25.17 13.86
N SER A 232 13.83 26.15 14.64
CA SER A 232 12.48 26.17 15.22
C SER A 232 11.38 26.25 14.16
N HIS A 233 11.61 26.93 13.03
CA HIS A 233 10.64 26.98 11.93
C HIS A 233 10.42 25.60 11.32
N PHE A 234 11.50 24.85 11.14
CA PHE A 234 11.44 23.47 10.68
C PHE A 234 10.64 22.60 11.64
N GLY A 235 10.88 22.71 12.95
CA GLY A 235 10.11 21.98 13.96
C GLY A 235 8.61 22.25 13.92
N ILE A 236 8.20 23.51 13.73
CA ILE A 236 6.79 23.90 13.62
C ILE A 236 6.16 23.30 12.35
N THR A 237 6.84 23.42 11.21
CA THR A 237 6.36 22.85 9.94
C THR A 237 6.22 21.33 10.04
N TRP A 238 7.23 20.64 10.57
CA TRP A 238 7.21 19.19 10.72
C TRP A 238 6.12 18.71 11.68
N THR A 239 5.92 19.42 12.79
CA THR A 239 4.81 19.14 13.73
C THR A 239 3.46 19.29 13.05
N SER A 240 3.28 20.32 12.23
CA SER A 240 2.04 20.55 11.48
C SER A 240 1.78 19.43 10.47
N ILE A 241 2.81 18.99 9.75
CA ILE A 241 2.74 17.86 8.81
C ILE A 241 2.40 16.56 9.56
N ALA A 242 3.07 16.29 10.68
CA ALA A 242 2.81 15.10 11.48
C ALA A 242 1.34 15.06 11.98
N MET A 243 0.82 16.19 12.45
CA MET A 243 -0.58 16.32 12.87
C MET A 243 -1.57 16.08 11.71
N ALA A 244 -1.31 16.68 10.55
CA ALA A 244 -2.13 16.48 9.35
C ALA A 244 -2.06 15.04 8.85
N GLY A 245 -0.89 14.41 8.89
CA GLY A 245 -0.69 13.01 8.55
C GLY A 245 -1.39 12.05 9.51
N LEU A 246 -1.38 12.33 10.82
CA LEU A 246 -2.15 11.54 11.81
C LEU A 246 -3.66 11.65 11.56
N LEU A 247 -4.15 12.84 11.20
CA LEU A 247 -5.54 13.00 10.77
C LEU A 247 -5.82 12.18 9.50
N ALA A 248 -4.93 12.24 8.51
CA ALA A 248 -5.03 11.45 7.28
C ALA A 248 -5.05 9.94 7.54
N VAL A 249 -4.26 9.45 8.51
CA VAL A 249 -4.29 8.07 9.00
C VAL A 249 -5.63 7.73 9.64
N GLY A 250 -6.18 8.61 10.48
CA GLY A 250 -7.51 8.42 11.08
C GLY A 250 -8.62 8.25 10.03
N LEU A 251 -8.50 8.95 8.89
CA LEU A 251 -9.42 8.83 7.76
C LEU A 251 -9.27 7.50 7.00
N GLN A 252 -8.21 6.71 7.24
CA GLN A 252 -8.08 5.35 6.70
C GLN A 252 -8.79 4.28 7.53
N LEU A 253 -9.29 4.61 8.74
CA LEU A 253 -9.97 3.63 9.61
C LEU A 253 -11.17 2.93 8.95
N PRO A 254 -12.06 3.61 8.21
CA PRO A 254 -13.17 2.93 7.53
C PRO A 254 -12.68 1.93 6.46
N VAL A 255 -11.59 2.26 5.76
CA VAL A 255 -10.94 1.35 4.79
C VAL A 255 -10.32 0.15 5.50
N ALA A 256 -9.68 0.37 6.64
CA ALA A 256 -9.14 -0.70 7.47
C ALA A 256 -10.25 -1.65 7.96
N GLY A 257 -11.41 -1.12 8.33
CA GLY A 257 -12.59 -1.93 8.65
C GLY A 257 -12.99 -2.85 7.50
N MET A 258 -13.11 -2.31 6.28
CA MET A 258 -13.40 -3.11 5.07
C MET A 258 -12.30 -4.13 4.75
N TYR A 259 -11.05 -3.81 5.06
CA TYR A 259 -9.92 -4.74 4.92
C TYR A 259 -10.05 -5.93 5.89
N PHE A 260 -10.29 -5.68 7.17
CA PHE A 260 -10.39 -6.74 8.19
C PHE A 260 -11.66 -7.60 8.01
N ASP A 261 -12.77 -7.01 7.59
CA ASP A 261 -14.00 -7.74 7.24
C ASP A 261 -13.77 -8.73 6.07
N ASN A 262 -12.77 -8.47 5.22
CA ASN A 262 -12.39 -9.32 4.09
C ASN A 262 -11.33 -10.38 4.44
N ILE A 263 -10.69 -10.30 5.62
CA ILE A 263 -9.76 -11.32 6.11
C ILE A 263 -10.55 -12.32 6.95
N SER A 264 -11.36 -13.14 6.27
CA SER A 264 -12.00 -14.30 6.91
C SER A 264 -10.94 -15.39 7.09
N CYS A 265 -10.40 -15.48 8.30
CA CYS A 265 -9.73 -16.66 8.79
C CYS A 265 -10.72 -17.85 8.67
N CYS A 266 -10.33 -18.89 7.94
CA CYS A 266 -11.06 -20.13 7.61
C CYS A 266 -11.70 -20.20 6.21
N ILE A 267 -11.26 -21.25 5.51
CA ILE A 267 -11.52 -21.72 4.16
C ILE A 267 -13.03 -21.96 3.96
N THR A 268 -13.85 -20.96 3.57
CA THR A 268 -15.14 -21.21 2.87
C THR A 268 -15.95 -19.98 2.46
N ARG A 269 -15.54 -18.74 2.75
CA ARG A 269 -16.30 -17.57 2.26
C ARG A 269 -15.67 -16.96 1.02
N ARG A 270 -16.33 -17.16 -0.12
CA ARG A 270 -16.10 -16.45 -1.38
C ARG A 270 -16.11 -14.94 -1.10
N ARG A 271 -15.02 -14.27 -1.50
CA ARG A 271 -14.90 -12.80 -1.53
C ARG A 271 -16.16 -12.21 -2.18
N LYS A 272 -16.79 -11.22 -1.54
CA LYS A 272 -17.72 -10.35 -2.26
C LYS A 272 -16.86 -9.42 -3.12
N THR A 273 -16.90 -9.60 -4.42
CA THR A 273 -16.22 -8.73 -5.39
C THR A 273 -17.12 -7.53 -5.66
N PHE A 274 -16.56 -6.33 -5.59
CA PHE A 274 -17.32 -5.08 -5.67
C PHE A 274 -16.83 -4.19 -6.79
N GLN A 275 -17.71 -3.27 -7.24
CA GLN A 275 -17.39 -2.28 -8.26
C GLN A 275 -16.08 -1.55 -7.91
N GLY A 276 -15.09 -1.66 -8.80
CA GLY A 276 -13.74 -1.15 -8.60
C GLY A 276 -12.70 -2.14 -8.05
N ASP A 277 -13.04 -3.38 -7.67
CA ASP A 277 -12.02 -4.41 -7.41
C ASP A 277 -11.48 -4.96 -8.73
N ILE A 278 -10.23 -5.47 -8.74
CA ILE A 278 -9.64 -6.11 -9.94
C ILE A 278 -10.50 -7.28 -10.46
N ASP A 279 -11.30 -7.91 -9.58
CA ASP A 279 -12.22 -9.00 -9.90
C ASP A 279 -13.65 -8.54 -10.23
N TRP A 280 -13.93 -7.23 -10.27
CA TRP A 280 -15.30 -6.73 -10.50
C TRP A 280 -15.87 -7.15 -11.86
N GLU A 281 -15.09 -6.94 -12.92
CA GLU A 281 -15.49 -7.29 -14.28
C GLU A 281 -15.66 -8.80 -14.44
N ASP A 282 -14.83 -9.61 -13.77
CA ASP A 282 -14.95 -11.08 -13.80
C ASP A 282 -16.28 -11.55 -13.16
N THR A 283 -16.78 -10.87 -12.12
CA THR A 283 -18.12 -11.15 -11.58
C THR A 283 -19.26 -10.63 -12.44
N MET A 284 -19.09 -9.52 -13.16
CA MET A 284 -20.09 -9.04 -14.11
C MET A 284 -20.22 -10.00 -15.29
N ASP A 285 -19.10 -10.43 -15.89
CA ASP A 285 -19.09 -11.41 -16.98
C ASP A 285 -19.65 -12.76 -16.53
N GLN A 286 -19.41 -13.15 -15.27
CA GLN A 286 -19.90 -14.40 -14.72
C GLN A 286 -21.39 -14.33 -14.31
N GLU A 287 -21.88 -13.22 -13.75
CA GLU A 287 -23.30 -13.00 -13.49
C GLU A 287 -24.10 -12.83 -14.78
N GLU A 288 -23.56 -12.11 -15.77
CA GLU A 288 -24.16 -11.92 -17.08
C GLU A 288 -24.21 -13.23 -17.86
N MET A 289 -23.13 -14.02 -17.88
CA MET A 289 -23.17 -15.37 -18.46
C MET A 289 -24.15 -16.31 -17.73
N VAL A 290 -24.29 -16.21 -16.41
CA VAL A 290 -25.27 -17.01 -15.64
C VAL A 290 -26.71 -16.57 -15.93
N LEU A 291 -26.96 -15.27 -16.09
CA LEU A 291 -28.26 -14.71 -16.49
C LEU A 291 -28.63 -15.10 -17.91
N ILE A 292 -27.69 -15.01 -18.86
CA ILE A 292 -27.86 -15.45 -20.25
C ILE A 292 -28.14 -16.95 -20.28
N LYS A 293 -27.40 -17.75 -19.52
CA LYS A 293 -27.62 -19.20 -19.40
C LYS A 293 -29.00 -19.52 -18.82
N ARG A 294 -29.43 -18.84 -17.75
CA ARG A 294 -30.79 -19.00 -17.20
C ARG A 294 -31.88 -18.59 -18.18
N GLN A 295 -31.72 -17.48 -18.92
CA GLN A 295 -32.68 -17.08 -19.95
C GLN A 295 -32.73 -18.08 -21.12
N ALA A 296 -31.60 -18.66 -21.51
CA ALA A 296 -31.55 -19.71 -22.51
C ALA A 296 -32.25 -21.00 -22.04
N ASP A 297 -32.04 -21.39 -20.78
CA ASP A 297 -32.70 -22.55 -20.16
C ASP A 297 -34.22 -22.34 -20.04
N PHE A 298 -34.68 -21.14 -19.64
CA PHE A 298 -36.11 -20.79 -19.61
C PHE A 298 -36.75 -20.83 -21.02
N LYS A 299 -36.10 -20.26 -22.04
CA LYS A 299 -36.59 -20.35 -23.42
C LYS A 299 -36.62 -21.79 -23.96
N ARG A 300 -35.72 -22.67 -23.50
CA ARG A 300 -35.71 -24.10 -23.84
C ARG A 300 -36.90 -24.84 -23.23
N VAL A 301 -37.28 -24.49 -22.00
CA VAL A 301 -38.45 -25.07 -21.33
C VAL A 301 -39.76 -24.60 -21.98
N ASP A 302 -39.86 -23.33 -22.36
CA ASP A 302 -41.07 -22.79 -23.02
C ASP A 302 -41.24 -23.30 -24.46
N SER A 303 -40.13 -23.46 -25.21
CA SER A 303 -40.17 -24.07 -26.55
C SER A 303 -40.48 -25.57 -26.53
N SER A 304 -40.25 -26.26 -25.41
CA SER A 304 -40.64 -27.67 -25.23
C SER A 304 -42.13 -27.87 -24.88
N LYS A 305 -42.87 -26.79 -24.60
CA LYS A 305 -44.30 -26.83 -24.25
C LYS A 305 -45.26 -26.47 -25.39
N SER A 306 -44.78 -26.16 -26.60
CA SER A 306 -45.66 -25.69 -27.70
C SER A 306 -46.11 -26.76 -28.70
N SER A 307 -46.12 -28.05 -28.34
CA SER A 307 -46.71 -29.09 -29.20
C SER A 307 -47.47 -30.14 -28.39
N GLY A 308 -48.76 -29.86 -28.13
CA GLY A 308 -49.75 -30.79 -27.58
C GLY A 308 -51.13 -30.13 -27.51
N PRO A 309 -52.23 -30.83 -27.83
CA PRO A 309 -53.48 -30.25 -28.36
C PRO A 309 -54.35 -29.57 -27.29
N PRO A 310 -55.36 -28.76 -27.69
CA PRO A 310 -56.14 -27.98 -26.73
C PRO A 310 -57.18 -28.88 -26.06
N LEU A 311 -57.33 -28.82 -24.74
CA LEU A 311 -58.62 -29.13 -24.10
C LEU A 311 -58.73 -28.59 -22.67
N ASP A 312 -59.91 -28.02 -22.45
CA ASP A 312 -60.72 -27.82 -21.25
C ASP A 312 -60.34 -26.84 -20.12
N ILE A 313 -61.20 -25.82 -20.09
CA ILE A 313 -61.58 -24.97 -18.97
C ILE A 313 -62.26 -25.84 -17.91
N HIS A 314 -61.65 -26.02 -16.73
CA HIS A 314 -62.38 -25.96 -15.46
C HIS A 314 -61.46 -26.03 -14.23
N ALA A 315 -61.58 -25.00 -13.39
CA ALA A 315 -61.39 -25.01 -11.93
C ALA A 315 -59.93 -25.29 -11.45
N ILE A 316 -59.36 -24.61 -10.46
CA ILE A 316 -59.88 -24.17 -9.16
C ILE A 316 -58.97 -23.02 -8.69
N TYR A 317 -59.59 -21.91 -8.28
CA TYR A 317 -58.97 -20.85 -7.49
C TYR A 317 -58.55 -21.41 -6.13
N HIS A 318 -57.30 -21.17 -5.70
CA HIS A 318 -56.99 -21.03 -4.27
C HIS A 318 -55.84 -20.05 -4.05
N ILE A 319 -56.24 -18.82 -3.73
CA ILE A 319 -55.45 -17.80 -3.04
C ILE A 319 -55.64 -18.06 -1.54
N PRO A 320 -54.59 -18.05 -0.69
CA PRO A 320 -54.77 -17.77 0.71
C PRO A 320 -54.38 -16.31 1.00
N HIS A 321 -55.41 -15.49 1.15
CA HIS A 321 -55.37 -14.29 2.00
C HIS A 321 -55.26 -14.77 3.45
N ARG A 322 -54.37 -14.17 4.25
CA ARG A 322 -54.54 -14.18 5.70
C ARG A 322 -54.18 -12.82 6.27
N ASP A 323 -55.20 -12.23 6.88
CA ASP A 323 -55.25 -10.89 7.45
C ASP A 323 -54.43 -10.73 8.72
N LEU A 324 -54.15 -9.46 9.02
CA LEU A 324 -53.86 -8.95 10.35
C LEU A 324 -55.06 -9.18 11.30
N SER A 325 -54.78 -9.60 12.53
CA SER A 325 -55.45 -9.02 13.71
C SER A 325 -54.69 -9.27 15.00
N SER A 326 -54.55 -8.20 15.77
CA SER A 326 -54.20 -8.07 17.18
C SER A 326 -54.91 -9.04 18.14
N HIS A 327 -54.19 -9.56 19.15
CA HIS A 327 -54.42 -9.26 20.58
C HIS A 327 -53.46 -10.03 21.51
N ALA A 328 -52.91 -9.29 22.47
CA ALA A 328 -52.60 -9.63 23.87
C ALA A 328 -52.32 -11.10 24.25
N TYR A 329 -51.12 -11.36 24.78
CA TYR A 329 -50.87 -11.46 26.23
C TYR A 329 -49.41 -11.11 26.53
#